data_AF-M5E1C8-F1
#
_entry.id   AF-M5E1C8-F1
#
_cell.length_a   1.000
_cell.length_b   1.000
_cell.length_c   1.000
_cell.angle_alpha   90.00
_cell.angle_beta   90.00
_cell.angle_gamma   90.00
#
_symmetry.space_group_name_H-M   'P 1'
#
loop_
_entity.id
_entity.type
_entity.pdbx_description
1 polymer ?
#
loop_
_entity_poly.entity_id
_entity_poly.type
_entity_poly.pdbx_seq_one_letter_code
_entity_poly.pdbx_strand_id
1 'polypeptide(L)'
;MKRFLRMLLNNKMLLVLLLISIFIIISFGVTYNWEAIINLNVEIINYYYNILVDLSVGYIISLIFYFIVVYIPETNKKEKIEKETYLHFLRLNTHLRNLIFYIKRTFDYNDKNGDFFGKKWEEIFENISKEEVFRLLERDVSSIHYIAKHEELFEESSETKSYYQEIVYYTNKINNLLDELNPYIFFLEDLELEIYTSLKTNLFLENVDNLNVDTGVVGLLEWNLPKLIDEKNNLSHLLEIKNS
;
A
#
# COMPACT_ATOMS: atom_id res chain seq x y z
N MET A 1 -27.19 7.32 11.23
CA MET A 1 -27.26 7.23 12.71
C MET A 1 -26.22 6.27 13.31
N LYS A 2 -26.11 4.99 12.90
CA LYS A 2 -25.10 4.04 13.43
C LYS A 2 -23.65 4.54 13.33
N ARG A 3 -23.26 5.17 12.21
CA ARG A 3 -21.91 5.74 12.00
C ARG A 3 -21.58 6.91 12.92
N PHE A 4 -22.58 7.74 13.25
CA PHE A 4 -22.45 8.86 14.19
C PHE A 4 -22.17 8.38 15.61
N LEU A 5 -22.96 7.39 16.06
CA LEU A 5 -22.76 6.74 17.36
C LEU A 5 -21.37 6.10 17.45
N ARG A 6 -20.93 5.40 16.40
CA ARG A 6 -19.58 4.82 16.36
C ARG A 6 -18.47 5.88 16.48
N MET A 7 -18.59 7.01 15.76
CA MET A 7 -17.64 8.12 15.88
C MET A 7 -17.55 8.64 17.32
N LEU A 8 -18.70 8.92 17.94
CA LEU A 8 -18.78 9.46 19.29
C LEU A 8 -18.21 8.49 20.32
N LEU A 9 -18.52 7.19 20.20
CA LEU A 9 -18.02 6.16 21.11
C LEU A 9 -16.50 5.96 20.99
N ASN A 10 -15.95 6.10 19.78
CA ASN A 10 -14.51 6.00 19.55
C ASN A 10 -13.75 7.23 20.08
N ASN A 11 -14.41 8.39 20.18
CA ASN A 11 -13.79 9.64 20.61
C ASN A 11 -14.37 10.10 21.95
N LYS A 12 -13.86 9.51 23.05
CA LYS A 12 -14.33 9.76 24.43
C LYS A 12 -14.44 11.26 24.76
N MET A 13 -13.50 12.09 24.29
CA MET A 13 -13.52 13.52 24.58
C MET A 13 -14.68 14.25 23.90
N LEU A 14 -14.95 13.96 22.63
CA LEU A 14 -16.09 14.55 21.92
C LEU A 14 -17.42 14.17 22.56
N LEU A 15 -17.53 12.92 23.03
CA LEU A 15 -18.70 12.44 23.77
C LEU A 15 -18.87 13.18 25.09
N VAL A 16 -17.80 13.36 25.87
CA VAL A 16 -17.84 14.10 27.15
C VAL A 16 -18.29 15.55 26.92
N LEU A 17 -17.70 16.24 25.94
CA LEU A 17 -18.08 17.61 25.59
C LEU A 17 -19.55 17.71 25.14
N LEU A 18 -20.03 16.74 24.37
CA LEU A 18 -21.43 16.68 23.95
C LEU A 18 -22.37 16.50 25.15
N LEU A 19 -22.02 15.62 26.08
CA LEU A 19 -22.80 15.40 27.31
C LEU A 19 -22.84 16.65 28.19
N ILE A 20 -21.71 17.35 28.36
CA ILE A 20 -21.64 18.62 29.09
C ILE A 20 -22.54 19.66 28.42
N SER A 21 -22.48 19.79 27.09
CA SER A 21 -23.28 20.75 26.33
C SER A 21 -24.79 20.47 26.48
N ILE A 22 -25.19 19.20 26.39
CA ILE A 22 -26.58 18.79 26.60
C ILE A 22 -27.01 19.05 28.05
N PHE A 23 -26.15 18.75 29.01
CA PHE A 23 -26.42 18.98 30.43
C PHE A 23 -26.64 20.47 30.74
N ILE A 24 -25.82 21.37 30.18
CA ILE A 24 -25.98 22.82 30.33
C ILE A 24 -27.36 23.27 29.80
N ILE A 25 -27.75 22.81 28.62
CA ILE A 25 -29.04 23.17 27.99
C ILE A 25 -30.22 22.65 28.82
N ILE A 26 -30.17 21.40 29.29
CA ILE A 26 -31.23 20.81 30.12
C ILE A 26 -31.33 21.52 31.46
N SER A 27 -30.19 21.76 32.10
CA SER A 27 -30.13 22.45 33.39
C SER A 27 -30.68 23.88 33.28
N PHE A 28 -30.41 24.60 32.19
CA PHE A 28 -31.05 25.89 31.90
C PHE A 28 -32.57 25.77 31.80
N GLY A 29 -33.08 24.79 31.05
CA GLY A 29 -34.53 24.57 30.92
C GLY A 29 -35.22 24.29 32.26
N VAL A 30 -34.56 23.58 33.19
CA VAL A 30 -35.11 23.27 34.52
C VAL A 30 -35.06 24.47 35.46
N THR A 31 -33.98 25.26 35.40
CA THR A 31 -33.71 26.34 36.35
C THR A 31 -34.25 27.70 35.93
N TYR A 32 -34.71 27.85 34.68
CA TYR A 32 -35.23 29.11 34.13
C TYR A 32 -36.32 29.77 34.98
N ASN A 33 -37.13 28.97 35.69
CA ASN A 33 -38.22 29.43 36.55
C ASN A 33 -37.95 29.25 38.05
N TRP A 34 -36.73 28.90 38.45
CA TRP A 34 -36.40 28.76 39.87
C TRP A 34 -36.09 30.11 40.50
N GLU A 35 -36.62 30.31 41.71
CA GLU A 35 -36.21 31.43 42.56
C GLU A 35 -34.74 31.28 42.94
N ALA A 36 -34.07 32.41 43.13
CA ALA A 36 -32.66 32.43 43.47
C ALA A 36 -32.42 31.74 44.81
N ILE A 37 -31.75 30.59 44.79
CA ILE A 37 -31.41 29.83 46.00
C ILE A 37 -30.36 30.58 46.85
N ILE A 38 -29.65 31.55 46.27
CA ILE A 38 -28.55 32.29 46.88
C ILE A 38 -28.78 33.79 46.65
N ASN A 39 -28.35 34.65 47.58
CA ASN A 39 -28.29 36.13 47.48
C ASN A 39 -27.39 36.67 46.35
N LEU A 40 -27.23 35.92 45.26
CA LEU A 40 -26.53 36.35 44.06
C LEU A 40 -27.50 37.14 43.17
N ASN A 41 -26.95 38.12 42.45
CA ASN A 41 -27.73 38.88 41.48
C ASN A 41 -28.16 37.95 40.34
N VAL A 42 -29.48 37.69 40.27
CA VAL A 42 -30.14 36.81 39.30
C VAL A 42 -29.86 37.23 37.86
N GLU A 43 -29.79 38.53 37.58
CA GLU A 43 -29.54 39.06 36.24
C GLU A 43 -28.14 38.67 35.74
N ILE A 44 -27.14 38.71 36.63
CA ILE A 44 -25.76 38.35 36.29
C ILE A 44 -25.64 36.85 36.02
N ILE A 45 -26.29 36.02 36.84
CA ILE A 45 -26.29 34.56 36.65
C ILE A 45 -26.95 34.22 35.31
N ASN A 46 -28.12 34.77 35.03
CA ASN A 46 -28.84 34.51 33.78
C ASN A 46 -28.04 34.94 32.55
N TYR A 47 -27.30 36.05 32.63
CA TYR A 47 -26.41 36.50 31.55
C TYR A 47 -25.33 35.46 31.22
N TYR A 48 -24.57 35.00 32.21
CA TYR A 48 -23.53 33.98 31.96
C TYR A 48 -24.10 32.64 31.53
N TYR A 49 -25.29 32.30 32.04
CA TYR A 49 -25.92 31.04 31.71
C TYR A 49 -26.46 31.01 30.28
N ASN A 50 -26.98 32.14 29.78
CA ASN A 50 -27.31 32.32 28.37
C ASN A 50 -26.07 32.15 27.47
N ILE A 51 -24.92 32.74 27.84
CA ILE A 51 -23.66 32.55 27.10
C ILE A 51 -23.27 31.07 27.03
N LEU A 52 -23.40 30.34 28.15
CA LEU A 52 -23.08 28.91 28.19
C LEU A 52 -24.04 28.09 27.32
N VAL A 53 -25.32 28.45 27.26
CA VAL A 53 -26.29 27.83 26.36
C VAL A 53 -25.93 28.10 24.90
N ASP A 54 -25.63 29.35 24.54
CA ASP A 54 -25.25 29.71 23.16
C ASP A 54 -23.98 28.98 22.71
N LEU A 55 -22.97 28.89 23.59
CA LEU A 55 -21.77 28.10 23.35
C LEU A 55 -22.07 26.61 23.17
N SER A 56 -22.96 26.05 23.99
CA SER A 56 -23.37 24.64 23.92
C SER A 56 -24.10 24.34 22.61
N VAL A 57 -25.02 25.22 22.19
CA VAL A 57 -25.72 25.10 20.91
C VAL A 57 -24.75 25.24 19.75
N GLY A 58 -23.86 26.23 19.79
CA GLY A 58 -22.83 26.45 18.77
C GLY A 58 -21.88 25.25 18.62
N TYR A 59 -21.48 24.64 19.75
CA TYR A 59 -20.69 23.41 19.75
C TYR A 59 -21.44 22.24 19.10
N ILE A 60 -22.71 22.01 19.48
CA ILE A 60 -23.52 20.92 18.91
C ILE A 60 -23.68 21.09 17.39
N ILE A 61 -23.97 22.30 16.93
CA ILE A 61 -24.10 22.59 15.49
C ILE A 61 -22.77 22.36 14.77
N SER A 62 -21.66 22.85 15.32
CA SER A 62 -20.33 22.66 14.76
C SER A 62 -19.92 21.19 14.69
N LEU A 63 -20.26 20.40 15.71
CA LEU A 63 -20.03 18.96 15.75
C LEU A 63 -20.83 18.22 14.67
N ILE A 64 -22.09 18.59 14.48
CA ILE A 64 -22.94 18.04 13.40
C ILE A 64 -22.33 18.38 12.04
N PHE A 65 -21.89 19.63 11.84
CA PHE A 65 -21.28 20.07 10.59
C PHE A 65 -19.97 19.32 10.30
N TYR A 66 -19.09 19.23 11.29
CA TYR A 66 -17.87 18.41 11.21
C TYR A 66 -18.19 16.96 10.83
N PHE A 67 -19.19 16.36 11.47
CA PHE A 67 -19.59 14.99 11.18
C PHE A 67 -20.04 14.79 9.73
N ILE A 68 -20.83 15.73 9.20
CA ILE A 68 -21.38 15.66 7.84
C ILE A 68 -20.31 15.95 6.79
N VAL A 69 -19.52 17.00 7.00
CA VAL A 69 -18.63 17.56 5.97
C VAL A 69 -17.25 16.92 5.97
N VAL A 70 -16.75 16.51 7.14
CA VAL A 70 -15.38 15.99 7.27
C VAL A 70 -15.42 14.49 7.54
N TYR A 71 -16.05 14.06 8.63
CA TYR A 71 -15.95 12.68 9.10
C TYR A 71 -16.59 11.66 8.14
N ILE A 72 -17.81 11.90 7.65
CA ILE A 72 -18.47 10.97 6.72
C ILE A 72 -17.67 10.83 5.41
N PRO A 73 -17.29 11.92 4.72
CA PRO A 73 -16.48 11.82 3.51
C PRO A 73 -15.14 11.13 3.73
N GLU A 74 -14.43 11.46 4.81
CA GLU A 74 -13.13 10.85 5.12
C GLU A 74 -13.24 9.36 5.41
N THR A 75 -14.23 8.93 6.19
CA THR A 75 -14.45 7.50 6.46
C THR A 75 -14.83 6.74 5.20
N ASN A 76 -15.69 7.29 4.35
CA ASN A 76 -16.01 6.67 3.06
C ASN A 76 -14.79 6.60 2.13
N LYS A 77 -13.96 7.65 2.10
CA LYS A 77 -12.72 7.68 1.32
C LYS A 77 -11.74 6.63 1.83
N LYS A 78 -11.58 6.51 3.15
CA LYS A 78 -10.74 5.49 3.79
C LYS A 78 -11.24 4.08 3.47
N GLU A 79 -12.52 3.80 3.68
CA GLU A 79 -13.13 2.49 3.35
C GLU A 79 -12.93 2.13 1.87
N LYS A 80 -13.05 3.12 0.96
CA LYS A 80 -12.80 2.90 -0.47
C LYS A 80 -11.33 2.58 -0.76
N ILE A 81 -10.41 3.34 -0.18
CA ILE A 81 -8.96 3.13 -0.37
C ILE A 81 -8.54 1.79 0.23
N GLU A 82 -9.00 1.44 1.43
CA GLU A 82 -8.75 0.14 2.07
C GLU A 82 -9.20 -1.01 1.16
N LYS A 83 -10.40 -0.89 0.57
CA LYS A 83 -10.91 -1.91 -0.37
C LYS A 83 -10.08 -1.99 -1.65
N GLU A 84 -9.71 -0.85 -2.24
CA GLU A 84 -8.88 -0.83 -3.45
C GLU A 84 -7.51 -1.42 -3.16
N THR A 85 -6.84 -0.99 -2.09
CA THR A 85 -5.54 -1.50 -1.62
C THR A 85 -5.58 -3.01 -1.39
N TYR A 86 -6.59 -3.50 -0.68
CA TYR A 86 -6.81 -4.93 -0.45
C TYR A 86 -6.88 -5.72 -1.77
N LEU A 87 -7.62 -5.21 -2.77
CA LEU A 87 -7.71 -5.86 -4.08
C LEU A 87 -6.37 -5.90 -4.82
N HIS A 88 -5.52 -4.88 -4.68
CA HIS A 88 -4.18 -4.87 -5.26
C HIS A 88 -3.29 -5.91 -4.57
N PHE A 89 -3.33 -6.01 -3.24
CA PHE A 89 -2.60 -7.04 -2.50
C PHE A 89 -3.07 -8.46 -2.84
N LEU A 90 -4.38 -8.67 -3.04
CA LEU A 90 -4.92 -9.95 -3.49
C LEU A 90 -4.31 -10.35 -4.85
N ARG A 91 -4.31 -9.43 -5.84
CA ARG A 91 -3.73 -9.68 -7.17
C ARG A 91 -2.23 -9.92 -7.10
N LEU A 92 -1.54 -9.14 -6.26
CA LEU A 92 -0.11 -9.24 -6.06
C LEU A 92 0.27 -10.60 -5.43
N ASN A 93 -0.54 -11.12 -4.49
CA ASN A 93 -0.39 -12.49 -3.98
C ASN A 93 -0.48 -13.54 -5.09
N THR A 94 -1.51 -13.44 -5.95
CA THR A 94 -1.72 -14.36 -7.06
C THR A 94 -0.53 -14.34 -8.02
N HIS A 95 -0.08 -13.15 -8.44
CA HIS A 95 1.03 -13.05 -9.38
C HIS A 95 2.37 -13.50 -8.77
N LEU A 96 2.62 -13.23 -7.49
CA LEU A 96 3.81 -13.75 -6.81
C LEU A 96 3.80 -15.28 -6.68
N ARG A 97 2.65 -15.88 -6.36
CA ARG A 97 2.51 -17.35 -6.33
C ARG A 97 2.75 -17.97 -7.70
N ASN A 98 2.20 -17.39 -8.75
CA ASN A 98 2.42 -17.84 -10.12
C ASN A 98 3.89 -17.69 -10.51
N LEU A 99 4.51 -16.55 -10.20
CA LEU A 99 5.94 -16.31 -10.42
C LEU A 99 6.79 -17.40 -9.75
N ILE A 100 6.58 -17.67 -8.46
CA ILE A 100 7.29 -18.75 -7.74
C ILE A 100 7.08 -20.10 -8.42
N PHE A 101 5.84 -20.43 -8.82
CA PHE A 101 5.51 -21.66 -9.50
C PHE A 101 6.30 -21.82 -10.81
N TYR A 102 6.37 -20.78 -11.63
CA TYR A 102 7.13 -20.82 -12.90
C TYR A 102 8.63 -20.84 -12.69
N ILE A 103 9.17 -20.15 -11.67
CA ILE A 103 10.58 -20.25 -11.31
C ILE A 103 10.92 -21.69 -10.90
N LYS A 104 10.11 -22.32 -10.03
CA LYS A 104 10.29 -23.73 -9.61
C LYS A 104 10.27 -24.67 -10.81
N ARG A 105 9.25 -24.55 -11.68
CA ARG A 105 9.14 -25.36 -12.89
C ARG A 105 10.32 -25.19 -13.84
N THR A 106 10.86 -23.98 -13.94
CA THR A 106 12.01 -23.70 -14.80
C THR A 106 13.26 -24.39 -14.28
N PHE A 107 13.51 -24.39 -12.97
CA PHE A 107 14.61 -25.16 -12.38
C PHE A 107 14.43 -26.67 -12.52
N ASP A 108 13.24 -27.20 -12.20
CA ASP A 108 12.93 -28.63 -12.33
C ASP A 108 13.09 -29.15 -13.78
N TYR A 109 12.83 -28.28 -14.77
CA TYR A 109 13.00 -28.60 -16.19
C TYR A 109 14.47 -28.55 -16.63
N ASN A 110 15.26 -27.58 -16.14
CA ASN A 110 16.69 -27.49 -16.48
C ASN A 110 17.53 -28.57 -15.81
N ASP A 111 17.20 -28.98 -14.57
CA ASP A 111 17.88 -30.12 -13.91
C ASP A 111 17.77 -31.42 -14.72
N LYS A 112 16.71 -31.55 -15.54
CA LYS A 112 16.47 -32.73 -16.39
C LYS A 112 17.07 -32.60 -17.79
N ASN A 113 17.25 -31.39 -18.32
CA ASN A 113 17.56 -31.15 -19.73
C ASN A 113 18.85 -30.34 -19.98
N GLY A 114 19.61 -30.02 -18.93
CA GLY A 114 20.85 -29.24 -19.00
C GLY A 114 20.70 -27.86 -18.35
N ASP A 115 21.75 -27.42 -17.67
CA ASP A 115 21.74 -26.29 -16.74
C ASP A 115 21.84 -24.91 -17.41
N PHE A 116 21.04 -24.65 -18.46
CA PHE A 116 21.07 -23.37 -19.17
C PHE A 116 20.59 -22.23 -18.27
N PHE A 117 19.47 -22.42 -17.55
CA PHE A 117 18.97 -21.39 -16.65
C PHE A 117 19.79 -21.22 -15.39
N GLY A 118 20.37 -22.29 -14.82
CA GLY A 118 21.21 -22.13 -13.62
C GLY A 118 22.43 -21.28 -13.91
N LYS A 119 23.07 -21.46 -15.08
CA LYS A 119 24.16 -20.58 -15.51
C LYS A 119 23.72 -19.13 -15.70
N LYS A 120 22.61 -18.90 -16.41
CA LYS A 120 22.09 -17.55 -16.63
C LYS A 120 21.64 -16.89 -15.31
N TRP A 121 21.13 -17.69 -14.37
CA TRP A 121 20.78 -17.24 -13.03
C TRP A 121 22.01 -16.83 -12.24
N GLU A 122 23.07 -17.63 -12.25
CA GLU A 122 24.35 -17.31 -11.62
C GLU A 122 24.99 -16.05 -12.21
N GLU A 123 24.87 -15.85 -13.53
CA GLU A 123 25.34 -14.65 -14.24
C GLU A 123 24.57 -13.38 -13.84
N ILE A 124 23.26 -13.47 -13.62
CA ILE A 124 22.41 -12.29 -13.35
C ILE A 124 22.36 -11.95 -11.86
N PHE A 125 22.33 -12.96 -11.00
CA PHE A 125 22.10 -12.80 -9.57
C PHE A 125 23.37 -12.96 -8.74
N GLU A 126 24.56 -12.73 -9.34
CA GLU A 126 25.89 -12.86 -8.74
C GLU A 126 25.86 -12.76 -7.19
N ASN A 127 26.07 -13.90 -6.52
CA ASN A 127 26.07 -14.07 -5.05
C ASN A 127 24.72 -14.29 -4.32
N ILE A 128 23.58 -14.41 -5.01
CA ILE A 128 22.30 -14.76 -4.39
C ILE A 128 21.94 -16.21 -4.72
N SER A 129 21.83 -17.04 -3.68
CA SER A 129 21.45 -18.44 -3.85
C SER A 129 19.99 -18.59 -4.29
N LYS A 130 19.68 -19.64 -5.06
CA LYS A 130 18.31 -19.97 -5.50
C LYS A 130 17.39 -20.11 -4.28
N GLU A 131 17.87 -20.74 -3.22
CA GLU A 131 17.17 -20.96 -1.95
C GLU A 131 16.87 -19.65 -1.22
N GLU A 132 17.69 -18.62 -1.39
CA GLU A 132 17.47 -17.30 -0.79
C GLU A 132 16.39 -16.54 -1.54
N VAL A 133 16.38 -16.56 -2.88
CA VAL A 133 15.29 -15.96 -3.66
C VAL A 133 13.95 -16.65 -3.38
N PHE A 134 13.93 -17.99 -3.33
CA PHE A 134 12.70 -18.71 -2.97
C PHE A 134 12.24 -18.37 -1.56
N ARG A 135 13.15 -18.30 -0.58
CA ARG A 135 12.80 -17.92 0.79
C ARG A 135 12.21 -16.51 0.87
N LEU A 136 12.79 -15.54 0.16
CA LEU A 136 12.27 -14.16 0.13
C LEU A 136 10.89 -14.09 -0.53
N LEU A 137 10.71 -14.72 -1.68
CA LEU A 137 9.42 -14.74 -2.37
C LEU A 137 8.34 -15.49 -1.59
N GLU A 138 8.66 -16.63 -0.97
CA GLU A 138 7.73 -17.40 -0.14
C GLU A 138 7.36 -16.66 1.15
N ARG A 139 8.30 -15.94 1.76
CA ARG A 139 8.03 -15.04 2.89
C ARG A 139 7.03 -13.97 2.47
N ASP A 140 7.29 -13.28 1.36
CA ASP A 140 6.44 -12.18 0.91
C ASP A 140 5.03 -12.70 0.56
N VAL A 141 4.91 -13.84 -0.14
CA VAL A 141 3.62 -14.54 -0.38
C VAL A 141 2.89 -14.89 0.91
N SER A 142 3.61 -15.39 1.92
CA SER A 142 3.00 -15.76 3.21
C SER A 142 2.45 -14.53 3.93
N SER A 143 3.20 -13.43 3.91
CA SER A 143 2.79 -12.15 4.50
C SER A 143 1.58 -11.56 3.78
N ILE A 144 1.53 -11.63 2.45
CA ILE A 144 0.37 -11.14 1.68
C ILE A 144 -0.84 -12.06 1.88
N HIS A 145 -0.65 -13.38 1.93
CA HIS A 145 -1.73 -14.33 2.19
C HIS A 145 -2.39 -14.07 3.56
N TYR A 146 -1.60 -13.69 4.57
CA TYR A 146 -2.09 -13.29 5.88
C TYR A 146 -3.02 -12.05 5.80
N ILE A 147 -2.68 -11.07 4.96
CA ILE A 147 -3.49 -9.87 4.72
C ILE A 147 -4.75 -10.21 3.91
N ALA A 148 -4.61 -11.06 2.89
CA ALA A 148 -5.64 -11.36 1.91
C ALA A 148 -6.75 -12.31 2.40
N LYS A 149 -6.59 -13.02 3.53
CA LYS A 149 -7.60 -13.88 4.21
C LYS A 149 -8.58 -14.62 3.28
N HIS A 150 -8.05 -15.48 2.40
CA HIS A 150 -8.73 -16.34 1.41
C HIS A 150 -9.03 -15.69 0.05
N GLU A 151 -8.40 -16.19 -1.02
CA GLU A 151 -8.97 -17.09 -2.04
C GLU A 151 -7.81 -17.38 -3.04
N GLU A 152 -7.63 -18.63 -3.46
CA GLU A 152 -6.58 -18.97 -4.44
C GLU A 152 -7.15 -18.79 -5.84
N LEU A 153 -6.85 -17.66 -6.47
CA LEU A 153 -7.07 -17.50 -7.91
C LEU A 153 -5.80 -17.96 -8.61
N PHE A 154 -5.76 -19.21 -9.05
CA PHE A 154 -4.78 -19.67 -10.02
C PHE A 154 -5.28 -19.30 -11.42
N GLU A 155 -4.55 -18.43 -12.12
CA GLU A 155 -4.72 -18.29 -13.56
C GLU A 155 -4.00 -19.48 -14.23
N GLU A 156 -4.78 -20.38 -14.83
CA GLU A 156 -4.25 -21.42 -15.72
C GLU A 156 -3.53 -20.73 -16.89
N SER A 157 -2.20 -20.91 -16.99
CA SER A 157 -1.46 -20.43 -18.16
C SER A 157 -1.93 -21.14 -19.41
N SER A 158 -2.07 -20.36 -20.50
CA SER A 158 -2.19 -20.91 -21.85
C SER A 158 -1.01 -21.82 -22.18
N GLU A 159 -1.28 -23.03 -22.65
CA GLU A 159 -0.32 -24.11 -22.98
C GLU A 159 0.78 -23.74 -24.01
N THR A 160 0.84 -22.50 -24.48
CA THR A 160 1.66 -22.04 -25.61
C THR A 160 2.90 -21.24 -25.23
N LYS A 161 3.06 -20.81 -23.97
CA LYS A 161 4.20 -19.98 -23.52
C LYS A 161 5.31 -20.80 -22.88
N SER A 162 6.56 -20.43 -23.17
CA SER A 162 7.71 -20.95 -22.43
C SER A 162 7.68 -20.48 -20.98
N TYR A 163 8.12 -21.31 -20.02
CA TYR A 163 8.15 -20.94 -18.61
C TYR A 163 8.91 -19.62 -18.33
N TYR A 164 9.93 -19.29 -19.15
CA TYR A 164 10.63 -18.01 -19.09
C TYR A 164 9.73 -16.80 -19.41
N GLN A 165 8.88 -16.94 -20.43
CA GLN A 165 7.96 -15.88 -20.83
C GLN A 165 6.90 -15.64 -19.75
N GLU A 166 6.51 -16.68 -19.02
CA GLU A 166 5.63 -16.55 -17.86
C GLU A 166 6.33 -15.82 -16.69
N ILE A 167 7.61 -16.12 -16.40
CA ILE A 167 8.39 -15.40 -15.37
C ILE A 167 8.44 -13.89 -15.68
N VAL A 168 8.78 -13.52 -16.91
CA VAL A 168 8.84 -12.11 -17.35
C VAL A 168 7.44 -11.48 -17.28
N TYR A 169 6.41 -12.20 -17.73
CA TYR A 169 5.03 -11.72 -17.70
C TYR A 169 4.55 -11.41 -16.27
N TYR A 170 4.71 -12.34 -15.34
CA TYR A 170 4.26 -12.14 -13.96
C TYR A 170 5.09 -11.08 -13.22
N THR A 171 6.39 -10.98 -13.52
CA THR A 171 7.24 -9.91 -12.96
C THR A 171 6.75 -8.52 -13.40
N ASN A 172 6.45 -8.35 -14.69
CA ASN A 172 5.88 -7.10 -15.19
C ASN A 172 4.50 -6.79 -14.57
N LYS A 173 3.67 -7.81 -14.34
CA LYS A 173 2.39 -7.63 -13.64
C LYS A 173 2.58 -7.18 -12.20
N ILE A 174 3.58 -7.73 -11.49
CA ILE A 174 3.91 -7.32 -10.12
C ILE A 174 4.41 -5.88 -10.12
N ASN A 175 5.35 -5.51 -10.99
CA ASN A 175 5.88 -4.14 -11.07
C ASN A 175 4.77 -3.11 -11.37
N ASN A 176 3.88 -3.41 -12.32
CA ASN A 176 2.74 -2.54 -12.61
C ASN A 176 1.82 -2.38 -11.39
N LEU A 177 1.56 -3.45 -10.62
CA LEU A 177 0.76 -3.36 -9.40
C LEU A 177 1.45 -2.56 -8.30
N LEU A 178 2.78 -2.65 -8.18
CA LEU A 178 3.56 -1.82 -7.25
C LEU A 178 3.48 -0.33 -7.64
N ASP A 179 3.48 -0.01 -8.93
CA ASP A 179 3.30 1.36 -9.41
C ASP A 179 1.86 1.86 -9.16
N GLU A 180 0.85 1.00 -9.36
CA GLU A 180 -0.55 1.29 -9.02
C GLU A 180 -0.77 1.48 -7.50
N LEU A 181 0.04 0.83 -6.65
CA LEU A 181 0.02 0.98 -5.20
C LEU A 181 0.73 2.25 -4.70
N ASN A 182 1.64 2.83 -5.49
CA ASN A 182 2.46 3.99 -5.10
C ASN A 182 1.63 5.21 -4.60
N PRO A 183 0.48 5.57 -5.22
CA PRO A 183 -0.38 6.66 -4.72
C PRO A 183 -1.02 6.38 -3.35
N TYR A 184 -1.08 5.12 -2.94
CA TYR A 184 -1.73 4.67 -1.71
C TYR A 184 -0.76 4.43 -0.54
N ILE A 185 0.55 4.66 -0.72
CA ILE A 185 1.59 4.40 0.30
C ILE A 185 1.24 4.99 1.67
N PHE A 186 0.71 6.21 1.72
CA PHE A 186 0.35 6.89 2.97
C PHE A 186 -0.84 6.26 3.71
N PHE A 187 -1.58 5.38 3.04
CA PHE A 187 -2.75 4.70 3.58
C PHE A 187 -2.49 3.22 3.90
N LEU A 188 -1.29 2.71 3.59
CA LEU A 188 -0.90 1.34 3.88
C LEU A 188 -0.70 1.13 5.37
N GLU A 189 -1.13 -0.03 5.88
CA GLU A 189 -0.78 -0.48 7.22
C GLU A 189 0.70 -0.87 7.30
N ASP A 190 1.28 -0.95 8.50
CA ASP A 190 2.72 -1.20 8.70
C ASP A 190 3.21 -2.47 7.96
N LEU A 191 2.41 -3.54 8.00
CA LEU A 191 2.73 -4.80 7.32
C LEU A 191 2.62 -4.69 5.79
N GLU A 192 1.63 -3.96 5.28
CA GLU A 192 1.45 -3.69 3.86
C GLU A 192 2.61 -2.87 3.30
N LEU A 193 3.06 -1.88 4.07
CA LEU A 193 4.21 -1.04 3.73
C LEU A 193 5.53 -1.83 3.74
N GLU A 194 5.71 -2.74 4.71
CA GLU A 194 6.85 -3.65 4.76
C GLU A 194 6.93 -4.51 3.50
N ILE A 195 5.81 -5.14 3.11
CA ILE A 195 5.72 -5.96 1.90
C ILE A 195 6.00 -5.12 0.65
N TYR A 196 5.36 -3.95 0.53
CA TYR A 196 5.57 -3.04 -0.59
C TYR A 196 7.06 -2.69 -0.75
N THR A 197 7.71 -2.34 0.36
CA THR A 197 9.12 -1.97 0.37
C THR A 197 9.99 -3.17 0.02
N SER A 198 9.74 -4.34 0.62
CA SER A 198 10.46 -5.59 0.32
C SER A 198 10.44 -5.90 -1.18
N LEU A 199 9.25 -5.87 -1.78
CA LEU A 199 9.08 -6.18 -3.20
C LEU A 199 9.73 -5.12 -4.10
N LYS A 200 9.58 -3.83 -3.77
CA LYS A 200 10.19 -2.75 -4.56
C LYS A 200 11.72 -2.79 -4.54
N THR A 201 12.31 -3.26 -3.45
CA THR A 201 13.76 -3.46 -3.30
C THR A 201 14.21 -4.87 -3.69
N ASN A 202 13.31 -5.70 -4.20
CA ASN A 202 13.64 -7.09 -4.50
C ASN A 202 14.49 -7.15 -5.77
N LEU A 203 15.78 -7.46 -5.58
CA LEU A 203 16.77 -7.63 -6.64
C LEU A 203 16.32 -8.58 -7.75
N PHE A 204 15.45 -9.56 -7.44
CA PHE A 204 14.86 -10.42 -8.45
C PHE A 204 14.02 -9.61 -9.45
N LEU A 205 13.09 -8.79 -8.96
CA LEU A 205 12.17 -8.02 -9.80
C LEU A 205 12.90 -6.93 -10.61
N GLU A 206 13.98 -6.37 -10.06
CA GLU A 206 14.83 -5.39 -10.75
C GLU A 206 15.63 -5.99 -11.92
N ASN A 207 15.98 -7.28 -11.85
CA ASN A 207 16.88 -7.92 -12.81
C ASN A 207 16.19 -8.89 -13.77
N VAL A 208 14.88 -9.15 -13.64
CA VAL A 208 14.16 -10.07 -14.53
C VAL A 208 14.18 -9.60 -15.99
N ASP A 209 14.22 -8.30 -16.26
CA ASP A 209 14.29 -7.81 -17.65
C ASP A 209 15.60 -8.24 -18.34
N ASN A 210 16.68 -8.46 -17.57
CA ASN A 210 17.95 -9.00 -18.08
C ASN A 210 17.83 -10.48 -18.50
N LEU A 211 16.78 -11.20 -18.05
CA LEU A 211 16.47 -12.55 -18.54
C LEU A 211 15.95 -12.55 -19.97
N ASN A 212 15.34 -11.45 -20.43
CA ASN A 212 14.62 -11.35 -21.69
C ASN A 212 15.53 -11.11 -22.91
N VAL A 213 16.80 -10.71 -22.68
CA VAL A 213 17.71 -10.26 -23.74
C VAL A 213 18.23 -11.39 -24.65
N ASP A 214 18.17 -12.66 -24.23
CA ASP A 214 18.78 -13.78 -24.98
C ASP A 214 17.86 -14.98 -25.27
N THR A 215 16.58 -14.94 -24.91
CA THR A 215 15.65 -16.01 -25.31
C THR A 215 15.11 -15.76 -26.72
N GLY A 216 16.00 -15.79 -27.71
CA GLY A 216 15.86 -16.32 -29.08
C GLY A 216 14.49 -16.37 -29.81
N VAL A 217 13.54 -15.47 -29.54
CA VAL A 217 12.28 -15.37 -30.31
C VAL A 217 12.21 -14.07 -31.13
N VAL A 218 13.25 -13.23 -31.07
CA VAL A 218 13.46 -12.10 -32.01
C VAL A 218 14.79 -12.26 -32.79
N GLY A 219 15.50 -13.38 -32.62
CA GLY A 219 16.80 -13.65 -33.23
C GLY A 219 16.80 -14.08 -34.71
N LEU A 220 15.79 -13.75 -35.51
CA LEU A 220 15.79 -14.05 -36.96
C LEU A 220 15.41 -12.89 -37.88
N LEU A 221 15.22 -11.68 -37.37
CA LEU A 221 15.14 -10.49 -38.22
C LEU A 221 16.01 -9.38 -37.67
N GLU A 222 17.19 -9.27 -38.28
CA GLU A 222 17.97 -8.05 -38.49
C GLU A 222 18.85 -7.54 -37.33
N TRP A 223 20.07 -8.10 -37.32
CA TRP A 223 21.33 -7.36 -37.30
C TRP A 223 21.22 -5.85 -37.55
N ASN A 224 21.60 -5.02 -36.55
CA ASN A 224 22.68 -4.03 -36.66
C ASN A 224 22.75 -3.15 -35.42
N LEU A 225 23.76 -3.37 -34.57
CA LEU A 225 24.41 -2.26 -33.85
C LEU A 225 25.82 -2.65 -33.36
N PRO A 226 26.83 -2.52 -34.22
CA PRO A 226 28.21 -2.35 -33.78
C PRO A 226 28.37 -0.89 -33.34
N LYS A 227 28.30 -0.61 -32.03
CA LYS A 227 28.78 0.62 -31.38
C LYS A 227 28.40 0.59 -29.90
N LEU A 228 29.20 -0.06 -29.07
CA LEU A 228 29.27 0.23 -27.62
C LEU A 228 30.57 -0.33 -27.00
N ILE A 229 31.64 -0.46 -27.80
CA ILE A 229 32.99 -0.84 -27.33
C ILE A 229 34.01 0.31 -27.49
N ASP A 230 33.66 1.43 -28.13
CA ASP A 230 34.59 2.57 -28.31
C ASP A 230 34.42 3.72 -27.31
N GLU A 231 33.41 3.71 -26.43
CA GLU A 231 33.24 4.80 -25.44
C GLU A 231 33.94 4.55 -24.09
N LYS A 232 34.45 3.33 -23.83
CA LYS A 232 35.25 3.04 -22.63
C LYS A 232 36.71 3.50 -22.74
N ASN A 233 37.21 3.70 -23.97
CA ASN A 233 38.59 4.14 -24.23
C ASN A 233 38.75 5.67 -24.35
N ASN A 234 37.66 6.45 -24.40
CA ASN A 234 37.71 7.91 -24.48
C ASN A 234 37.58 8.64 -23.14
N LEU A 235 37.26 7.95 -22.05
CA LEU A 235 37.14 8.55 -20.71
C LEU A 235 38.42 8.46 -19.88
N SER A 236 39.37 7.58 -20.23
CA SER A 236 40.70 7.53 -19.62
C SER A 236 41.59 8.71 -20.05
N HIS A 237 41.43 9.22 -21.28
CA HIS A 237 42.19 10.38 -21.77
C HIS A 237 41.75 11.73 -21.17
N LEU A 238 40.55 11.83 -20.60
CA LEU A 238 40.04 13.08 -20.00
C LEU A 238 40.38 13.23 -18.51
N LEU A 239 40.89 12.17 -17.86
CA LEU A 239 41.33 12.22 -16.45
C LEU A 239 42.83 12.52 -16.29
N GLU A 240 43.64 12.40 -17.33
CA GLU A 240 45.06 12.82 -17.31
C GLU A 240 45.26 14.32 -17.60
N ILE A 241 44.29 15.00 -18.24
CA ILE A 241 44.37 16.44 -18.55
C ILE A 241 43.99 17.34 -17.34
N LYS A 242 43.49 16.75 -16.24
CA LYS A 242 43.13 17.52 -15.03
C LYS A 242 44.17 17.46 -13.89
N ASN A 243 45.25 16.68 -14.08
CA ASN A 243 46.35 16.52 -13.13
C ASN A 243 47.73 16.83 -13.73
N SER A 244 47.78 17.59 -14.84
CA SER A 244 48.96 18.32 -15.34
C SER A 244 48.65 19.81 -15.44
#